data_AF-A0A7S0RFW9-F1
#
_entry.id   AF-A0A7S0RFW9-F1
#
_cell.length_a   1.000
_cell.length_b   1.000
_cell.length_c   1.000
_cell.angle_alpha   90.00
_cell.angle_beta   90.00
_cell.angle_gamma   90.00
#
_symmetry.space_group_name_H-M   'P 1'
#
loop_
_entity.id
_entity.type
_entity.pdbx_description
1 polymer ?
#
loop_
_entity_poly.entity_id
_entity_poly.type
_entity_poly.pdbx_seq_one_letter_code
_entity_poly.pdbx_strand_id
1 'polypeptide(L)'
;STIIPFVLADTVCAILLYITAHIYVRHSEGTNVEAKPGVGRTDAAEAPREPSSIPSICALTYLLNPYTIMACVGASWSSFEACAVLLALCGAASRNPPLAAFGVAAAAYLSLFPVLLAVPVAIALCNGLDREPRPQDSKPAGFRRVRRWAVLAVFSINVMLWLTFLHLLSNVALRGFEAPQAWISEVYIFLLTVPDLIPNIGLYWYLFIELFDFFRPLFLAAFLSQPLIALAPLCIRLYHRPLFVAVVVVMLVAIFKPYPSVADIALYLSLLPMFAQQLARMRLGVLAVTGFVASSVLGPVFWYLWIITGVANSNFYYATTLVLAVAQAVLLIDVLSATIKFDHKSTSSETRKGHKASQ
;
A
#
# COMPACT_ATOMS: atom_id res chain seq x y z
N SER A 1 18.20 25.26 -1.07
CA SER A 1 17.04 25.52 -0.18
C SER A 1 15.78 24.75 -0.59
N THR A 2 15.80 23.91 -1.63
CA THR A 2 14.61 23.27 -2.24
C THR A 2 14.27 21.87 -1.69
N ILE A 3 15.18 21.22 -0.97
CA ILE A 3 15.01 19.82 -0.50
C ILE A 3 14.30 19.74 0.88
N ILE A 4 14.34 20.82 1.68
CA ILE A 4 13.76 20.88 3.04
C ILE A 4 12.30 20.37 3.11
N PRO A 5 11.35 20.78 2.24
CA PRO A 5 9.98 20.29 2.33
C PRO A 5 9.86 18.77 2.10
N PHE A 6 10.73 18.19 1.28
CA PHE A 6 10.75 16.74 1.01
C PHE A 6 11.32 15.97 2.21
N VAL A 7 12.38 16.48 2.83
CA VAL A 7 12.91 15.90 4.08
C VAL A 7 11.86 15.94 5.17
N LEU A 8 11.16 17.07 5.32
CA LEU A 8 10.06 17.19 6.29
C LEU A 8 8.95 16.19 5.97
N ALA A 9 8.53 16.06 4.71
CA ALA A 9 7.57 15.04 4.30
C ALA A 9 8.05 13.63 4.69
N ASP A 10 9.28 13.25 4.35
CA ASP A 10 9.79 11.91 4.67
C ASP A 10 9.91 11.67 6.19
N THR A 11 10.24 12.69 6.98
CA THR A 11 10.20 12.57 8.45
C THR A 11 8.78 12.35 8.98
N VAL A 12 7.78 13.05 8.41
CA VAL A 12 6.37 12.86 8.76
C VAL A 12 5.92 11.45 8.37
N CYS A 13 6.29 10.98 7.18
CA CYS A 13 6.01 9.63 6.71
C CYS A 13 6.60 8.58 7.68
N ALA A 14 7.85 8.74 8.13
CA ALA A 14 8.46 7.84 9.12
C ALA A 14 7.72 7.85 10.46
N ILE A 15 7.27 9.02 10.94
CA ILE A 15 6.48 9.15 12.17
C ILE A 15 5.11 8.46 12.02
N LEU A 16 4.41 8.68 10.90
CA LEU A 16 3.12 8.05 10.63
C LEU A 16 3.24 6.53 10.53
N LEU A 17 4.30 6.04 9.90
CA LEU A 17 4.61 4.63 9.81
C LEU A 17 4.87 4.03 11.20
N TYR A 18 5.67 4.70 12.03
CA TYR A 18 5.90 4.30 13.42
C TYR A 18 4.59 4.21 14.21
N ILE A 19 3.73 5.23 14.13
CA ILE A 19 2.44 5.26 14.84
C ILE A 19 1.54 4.12 14.36
N THR A 20 1.42 3.94 13.04
CA THR A 20 0.58 2.89 12.44
C THR A 20 1.05 1.50 12.86
N ALA A 21 2.36 1.24 12.80
CA ALA A 21 2.97 0.00 13.26
C ALA A 21 2.79 -0.22 14.77
N HIS A 22 2.94 0.83 15.58
CA HIS A 22 2.75 0.75 17.03
C HIS A 22 1.31 0.39 17.40
N ILE A 23 0.31 1.00 16.73
CA ILE A 23 -1.10 0.65 16.93
C ILE A 23 -1.37 -0.79 16.50
N TYR A 24 -0.79 -1.23 15.38
CA TYR A 24 -0.94 -2.60 14.89
C TYR A 24 -0.38 -3.64 15.87
N VAL A 25 0.86 -3.45 16.33
CA VAL A 25 1.52 -4.36 17.28
C VAL A 25 0.74 -4.43 18.59
N ARG A 26 0.32 -3.28 19.14
CA ARG A 26 -0.48 -3.23 20.37
C ARG A 26 -1.82 -3.95 20.22
N HIS A 27 -2.46 -3.84 19.05
CA HIS A 27 -3.69 -4.56 18.75
C HIS A 27 -3.44 -6.08 18.68
N SER A 28 -2.37 -6.52 18.00
CA SER A 28 -1.97 -7.93 17.93
C SER A 28 -1.66 -8.52 19.31
N GLU A 29 -0.95 -7.77 20.17
CA GLU A 29 -0.68 -8.18 21.56
C GLU A 29 -1.96 -8.30 22.40
N GLY A 30 -2.85 -7.32 22.33
CA GLY A 30 -4.13 -7.33 23.04
C GLY A 30 -4.99 -8.56 22.68
N THR A 31 -5.04 -8.92 21.40
CA THR A 31 -5.79 -10.11 20.95
C THR A 31 -5.22 -11.42 21.48
N ASN A 32 -3.89 -11.54 21.61
CA ASN A 32 -3.24 -12.74 22.14
C ASN A 32 -3.49 -12.94 23.64
N VAL A 33 -3.72 -11.86 24.39
CA VAL A 33 -3.99 -11.90 25.84
C VAL A 33 -5.44 -12.25 26.14
N GLU A 34 -6.41 -11.62 25.43
CA GLU A 34 -7.84 -11.88 25.63
C GLU A 34 -8.29 -13.30 25.20
N ALA A 35 -7.60 -13.92 24.23
CA ALA A 35 -7.89 -15.28 23.80
C ALA A 35 -7.46 -16.38 24.81
N LYS A 36 -6.76 -16.03 25.91
CA LYS A 36 -6.31 -16.99 26.94
C LYS A 36 -6.83 -16.70 28.37
N PRO A 37 -8.14 -16.59 28.66
CA PRO A 37 -8.60 -16.38 30.04
C PRO A 37 -8.60 -17.64 30.92
N GLY A 38 -8.27 -18.83 30.38
CA GLY A 38 -8.47 -20.11 31.08
C GLY A 38 -7.31 -21.11 31.00
N VAL A 39 -6.18 -20.77 30.39
CA VAL A 39 -5.02 -21.67 30.31
C VAL A 39 -3.98 -21.19 31.32
N GLY A 40 -3.55 -22.08 32.21
CA GLY A 40 -2.52 -21.83 33.20
C GLY A 40 -1.30 -21.09 32.62
N ARG A 41 -0.73 -20.22 33.44
CA ARG A 41 0.33 -19.24 33.12
C ARG A 41 1.58 -19.84 32.42
N THR A 42 1.70 -21.16 32.36
CA THR A 42 2.81 -21.93 31.78
C THR A 42 2.70 -22.14 30.27
N ASP A 43 1.49 -22.29 29.69
CA ASP A 43 1.32 -22.54 28.23
C ASP A 43 0.98 -21.27 27.44
N ALA A 44 0.81 -20.15 28.15
CA ALA A 44 0.64 -18.84 27.54
C ALA A 44 1.91 -18.36 26.82
N ALA A 45 3.07 -18.94 27.13
CA ALA A 45 4.41 -18.54 26.69
C ALA A 45 4.76 -18.88 25.22
N GLU A 46 3.96 -19.68 24.52
CA GLU A 46 4.37 -20.28 23.23
C GLU A 46 3.78 -19.60 21.97
N ALA A 47 2.96 -18.55 22.11
CA ALA A 47 2.58 -17.75 20.95
C ALA A 47 3.71 -16.74 20.66
N PRO A 48 4.31 -16.74 19.46
CA PRO A 48 5.37 -15.79 19.16
C PRO A 48 4.80 -14.38 19.30
N ARG A 49 5.40 -13.57 20.18
CA ARG A 49 5.05 -12.16 20.34
C ARG A 49 5.72 -11.35 19.24
N GLU A 50 5.02 -10.38 18.69
CA GLU A 50 5.60 -9.38 17.80
C GLU A 50 6.66 -8.62 18.62
N PRO A 51 7.94 -8.56 18.20
CA PRO A 51 8.94 -7.81 18.95
C PRO A 51 8.53 -6.33 19.06
N SER A 52 8.69 -5.75 20.26
CA SER A 52 8.39 -4.35 20.53
C SER A 52 9.15 -3.35 19.65
N SER A 53 10.23 -3.82 18.99
CA SER A 53 11.05 -3.05 18.06
C SER A 53 10.45 -2.86 16.66
N ILE A 54 9.36 -3.57 16.29
CA ILE A 54 8.78 -3.48 14.94
C ILE A 54 8.46 -2.06 14.49
N PRO A 55 7.84 -1.19 15.31
CA PRO A 55 7.54 0.18 14.88
C PRO A 55 8.80 0.98 14.52
N SER A 56 9.86 0.83 15.31
CA SER A 56 11.17 1.44 15.03
C SER A 56 11.80 0.85 13.77
N ILE A 57 11.70 -0.46 13.55
CA ILE A 57 12.21 -1.13 12.35
C ILE A 57 11.50 -0.59 11.10
N CYS A 58 10.18 -0.42 11.13
CA CYS A 58 9.43 0.14 9.99
C CYS A 58 9.90 1.56 9.65
N ALA A 59 9.98 2.44 10.66
CA ALA A 59 10.43 3.83 10.46
C ALA A 59 11.88 3.92 9.96
N LEU A 60 12.79 3.12 10.52
CA LEU A 60 14.18 3.05 10.07
C LEU A 60 14.29 2.47 8.67
N THR A 61 13.50 1.46 8.34
CA THR A 61 13.46 0.89 6.99
C THR A 61 13.03 1.94 5.98
N TYR A 62 12.08 2.83 6.31
CA TYR A 62 11.67 3.94 5.43
C TYR A 62 12.77 4.98 5.25
N LEU A 63 13.34 5.48 6.35
CA LEU A 63 14.34 6.56 6.32
C LEU A 63 15.68 6.13 5.71
N LEU A 64 16.07 4.87 5.91
CA LEU A 64 17.32 4.32 5.38
C LEU A 64 17.13 3.63 4.03
N ASN A 65 15.92 3.64 3.46
CA ASN A 65 15.68 3.06 2.16
C ASN A 65 16.41 3.88 1.06
N PRO A 66 17.28 3.26 0.24
CA PRO A 66 17.95 3.98 -0.84
C PRO A 66 16.96 4.62 -1.82
N TYR A 67 15.79 4.01 -2.03
CA TYR A 67 14.76 4.56 -2.90
C TYR A 67 14.07 5.81 -2.30
N THR A 68 13.83 5.83 -0.98
CA THR A 68 13.31 7.04 -0.29
C THR A 68 14.32 8.18 -0.39
N ILE A 69 15.60 7.90 -0.09
CA ILE A 69 16.67 8.89 -0.17
C ILE A 69 16.78 9.45 -1.60
N MET A 70 16.73 8.59 -2.61
CA MET A 70 16.78 8.99 -4.02
C MET A 70 15.59 9.88 -4.40
N ALA A 71 14.37 9.53 -3.98
CA ALA A 71 13.18 10.35 -4.23
C ALA A 71 13.25 11.71 -3.53
N CYS A 72 13.78 11.74 -2.30
CA CYS A 72 13.96 12.96 -1.51
C CYS A 72 14.98 13.92 -2.16
N VAL A 73 16.15 13.38 -2.54
CA VAL A 73 17.20 14.14 -3.24
C VAL A 73 16.72 14.61 -4.61
N GLY A 74 15.91 13.80 -5.29
CA GLY A 74 15.27 14.15 -6.54
C GLY A 74 14.11 15.15 -6.42
N ALA A 75 13.80 15.65 -5.21
CA ALA A 75 12.69 16.56 -4.95
C ALA A 75 11.36 16.05 -5.55
N SER A 76 11.12 14.74 -5.41
CA SER A 76 9.95 14.09 -5.99
C SER A 76 8.68 14.36 -5.18
N TRP A 77 7.59 14.69 -5.87
CA TRP A 77 6.27 14.82 -5.26
C TRP A 77 5.74 13.52 -4.63
N SER A 78 6.33 12.37 -4.97
CA SER A 78 5.93 11.06 -4.44
C SER A 78 6.04 10.95 -2.91
N SER A 79 6.91 11.72 -2.24
CA SER A 79 6.96 11.76 -0.77
C SER A 79 5.66 12.29 -0.15
N PHE A 80 4.99 13.25 -0.81
CA PHE A 80 3.69 13.75 -0.35
C PHE A 80 2.56 12.74 -0.60
N GLU A 81 2.60 12.04 -1.73
CA GLU A 81 1.67 10.92 -2.02
C GLU A 81 1.82 9.81 -0.97
N ALA A 82 3.06 9.41 -0.65
CA ALA A 82 3.35 8.43 0.39
C ALA A 82 2.83 8.86 1.76
N CYS A 83 3.00 10.12 2.13
CA CYS A 83 2.47 10.64 3.39
C CYS A 83 0.94 10.66 3.42
N ALA A 84 0.27 10.97 2.31
CA ALA A 84 -1.19 10.88 2.22
C ALA A 84 -1.69 9.43 2.37
N VAL A 85 -1.02 8.46 1.75
CA VAL A 85 -1.30 7.03 1.93
C VAL A 85 -1.09 6.60 3.39
N LEU A 86 0.02 7.00 4.03
CA LEU A 86 0.29 6.67 5.42
C LEU A 86 -0.71 7.33 6.39
N LEU A 87 -1.18 8.55 6.10
CA LEU A 87 -2.27 9.19 6.86
C LEU A 87 -3.56 8.36 6.78
N ALA A 88 -3.90 7.84 5.60
CA ALA A 88 -5.06 6.98 5.43
C ALA A 88 -4.95 5.70 6.28
N LEU A 89 -3.79 5.05 6.25
CA LEU A 89 -3.51 3.85 7.04
C LEU A 89 -3.50 4.14 8.54
N CYS A 90 -2.90 5.25 8.97
CA CYS A 90 -2.85 5.67 10.37
C CYS A 90 -4.25 6.01 10.91
N GLY A 91 -5.08 6.69 10.10
CA GLY A 91 -6.48 6.97 10.43
C GLY A 91 -7.32 5.70 10.53
N ALA A 92 -7.10 4.75 9.61
CA ALA A 92 -7.73 3.43 9.66
C ALA A 92 -7.33 2.66 10.93
N ALA A 93 -6.03 2.66 11.26
CA ALA A 93 -5.50 2.01 12.46
C ALA A 93 -6.03 2.62 13.76
N SER A 94 -6.12 3.94 13.82
CA SER A 94 -6.67 4.68 14.96
C SER A 94 -8.20 4.62 15.07
N ARG A 95 -8.88 3.95 14.13
CA ARG A 95 -10.36 3.95 13.97
C ARG A 95 -10.94 5.37 13.93
N ASN A 96 -10.26 6.29 13.24
CA ASN A 96 -10.65 7.69 13.11
C ASN A 96 -11.09 7.99 11.66
N PRO A 97 -12.42 7.96 11.34
CA PRO A 97 -12.93 8.16 10.00
C PRO A 97 -12.51 9.47 9.31
N PRO A 98 -12.58 10.66 9.94
CA PRO A 98 -12.18 11.90 9.27
C PRO A 98 -10.69 11.95 8.91
N LEU A 99 -9.81 11.41 9.77
CA LEU A 99 -8.37 11.34 9.47
C LEU A 99 -8.09 10.36 8.32
N ALA A 100 -8.72 9.17 8.36
CA ALA A 100 -8.59 8.19 7.29
C ALA A 100 -9.12 8.74 5.96
N ALA A 101 -10.26 9.44 6.01
CA ALA A 101 -10.88 10.08 4.85
C ALA A 101 -10.00 11.18 4.26
N PHE A 102 -9.36 12.01 5.09
CA PHE A 102 -8.40 13.01 4.64
C PHE A 102 -7.23 12.37 3.90
N GLY A 103 -6.62 11.32 4.45
CA GLY A 103 -5.52 10.62 3.80
C GLY A 103 -5.91 10.02 2.45
N VAL A 104 -7.07 9.35 2.37
CA VAL A 104 -7.58 8.78 1.10
C VAL A 104 -7.89 9.88 0.10
N ALA A 105 -8.56 10.96 0.52
CA ALA A 105 -8.88 12.09 -0.35
C ALA A 105 -7.62 12.78 -0.87
N ALA A 106 -6.64 13.07 0.00
CA ALA A 106 -5.37 13.67 -0.37
C ALA A 106 -4.56 12.78 -1.32
N ALA A 107 -4.51 11.46 -1.05
CA ALA A 107 -3.80 10.52 -1.91
C ALA A 107 -4.46 10.43 -3.30
N ALA A 108 -5.79 10.31 -3.35
CA ALA A 108 -6.57 10.27 -4.59
C ALA A 108 -6.50 11.59 -5.38
N TYR A 109 -6.37 12.72 -4.68
CA TYR A 109 -6.22 14.04 -5.28
C TYR A 109 -4.83 14.24 -5.91
N LEU A 110 -3.78 13.71 -5.29
CA LEU A 110 -2.41 13.77 -5.80
C LEU A 110 -2.15 12.75 -6.91
N SER A 111 -2.76 11.56 -6.84
CA SER A 111 -2.68 10.53 -7.87
C SER A 111 -3.96 9.70 -7.88
N LEU A 112 -4.41 9.22 -9.05
CA LEU A 112 -5.69 8.53 -9.17
C LEU A 112 -5.75 7.19 -8.43
N PHE A 113 -4.72 6.35 -8.58
CA PHE A 113 -4.78 4.93 -8.17
C PHE A 113 -4.90 4.67 -6.66
N PRO A 114 -4.30 5.48 -5.76
CA PRO A 114 -4.55 5.38 -4.32
C PRO A 114 -6.02 5.43 -3.91
N VAL A 115 -6.95 5.86 -4.77
CA VAL A 115 -8.41 5.76 -4.51
C VAL A 115 -8.85 4.33 -4.18
N LEU A 116 -8.17 3.31 -4.70
CA LEU A 116 -8.46 1.90 -4.41
C LEU A 116 -8.28 1.55 -2.92
N LEU A 117 -7.48 2.34 -2.20
CA LEU A 117 -7.27 2.21 -0.75
C LEU A 117 -8.54 2.51 0.06
N ALA A 118 -9.51 3.25 -0.52
CA ALA A 118 -10.77 3.57 0.14
C ALA A 118 -11.52 2.31 0.59
N VAL A 119 -11.47 1.22 -0.20
CA VAL A 119 -12.16 -0.03 0.10
C VAL A 119 -11.58 -0.73 1.35
N PRO A 120 -10.28 -1.10 1.40
CA PRO A 120 -9.72 -1.74 2.59
C PRO A 120 -9.73 -0.82 3.82
N VAL A 121 -9.58 0.50 3.66
CA VAL A 121 -9.71 1.46 4.76
C VAL A 121 -11.12 1.47 5.33
N ALA A 122 -12.16 1.48 4.49
CA ALA A 122 -13.54 1.41 4.94
C ALA A 122 -13.83 0.09 5.68
N ILE A 123 -13.27 -1.03 5.20
CA ILE A 123 -13.38 -2.33 5.88
C ILE A 123 -12.68 -2.28 7.24
N ALA A 124 -11.48 -1.69 7.33
CA ALA A 124 -10.73 -1.52 8.58
C ALA A 124 -11.49 -0.69 9.61
N LEU A 125 -12.10 0.43 9.20
CA LEU A 125 -12.92 1.26 10.08
C LEU A 125 -14.17 0.52 10.59
N CYS A 126 -14.76 -0.36 9.77
CA CYS A 126 -15.96 -1.11 10.15
C CYS A 126 -15.68 -2.33 11.04
N ASN A 127 -14.58 -3.04 10.77
CA ASN A 127 -14.31 -4.37 11.32
C ASN A 127 -13.11 -4.40 12.27
N GLY A 128 -12.27 -3.37 12.33
CA GLY A 128 -10.99 -3.37 13.05
C GLY A 128 -9.80 -3.74 12.15
N LEU A 129 -8.59 -3.70 12.72
CA LEU A 129 -7.34 -3.88 11.98
C LEU A 129 -7.08 -5.33 11.56
N ASP A 130 -7.31 -6.25 12.50
CA ASP A 130 -7.37 -7.69 12.30
C ASP A 130 -8.61 -8.20 13.04
N ARG A 131 -9.32 -9.16 12.44
CA ARG A 131 -10.58 -9.70 12.96
C ARG A 131 -10.28 -10.45 14.25
N GLU A 132 -10.56 -9.78 15.37
CA GLU A 132 -10.74 -10.40 16.68
C GLU A 132 -11.65 -11.65 16.50
N PRO A 133 -11.26 -12.85 16.97
CA PRO A 133 -12.23 -13.88 17.31
C PRO A 133 -12.97 -13.37 18.54
N ARG A 134 -13.88 -12.41 18.36
CA ARG A 134 -14.64 -11.87 19.48
C ARG A 134 -15.44 -12.98 20.13
N PRO A 135 -15.42 -13.09 21.47
CA PRO A 135 -16.48 -13.80 22.17
C PRO A 135 -17.80 -13.15 21.73
N GLN A 136 -18.81 -13.96 21.41
CA GLN A 136 -20.15 -13.54 20.97
C GLN A 136 -20.48 -12.10 21.40
N ASP A 137 -20.34 -11.15 20.46
CA ASP A 137 -20.70 -9.74 20.70
C ASP A 137 -22.16 -9.74 21.15
N SER A 138 -22.41 -9.48 22.43
CA SER A 138 -23.73 -9.52 23.09
C SER A 138 -24.72 -8.51 22.51
N LYS A 139 -24.25 -7.60 21.65
CA LYS A 139 -25.08 -6.59 20.98
C LYS A 139 -25.90 -7.20 19.84
N PRO A 140 -27.17 -6.82 19.67
CA PRO A 140 -28.02 -7.35 18.61
C PRO A 140 -27.47 -7.04 17.21
N ALA A 141 -27.68 -7.95 16.27
CA ALA A 141 -27.18 -7.85 14.90
C ALA A 141 -27.61 -6.55 14.18
N GLY A 142 -28.80 -6.04 14.50
CA GLY A 142 -29.31 -4.76 13.99
C GLY A 142 -28.43 -3.57 14.38
N PHE A 143 -28.01 -3.48 15.65
CA PHE A 143 -27.14 -2.40 16.12
C PHE A 143 -25.78 -2.40 15.41
N ARG A 144 -25.19 -3.59 15.19
CA ARG A 144 -23.93 -3.71 14.43
C ARG A 144 -24.08 -3.23 12.98
N ARG A 145 -25.21 -3.55 12.34
CA ARG A 145 -25.51 -3.11 10.97
C ARG A 145 -25.62 -1.59 10.91
N VAL A 146 -26.41 -0.98 11.81
CA VAL A 146 -26.56 0.48 11.89
C VAL A 146 -25.23 1.17 12.12
N ARG A 147 -24.42 0.68 13.07
CA ARG A 147 -23.07 1.24 13.34
C ARG A 147 -22.17 1.19 12.11
N ARG A 148 -22.16 0.06 11.37
CA ARG A 148 -21.35 -0.06 10.14
C ARG A 148 -21.77 0.97 9.09
N TRP A 149 -23.07 1.08 8.81
CA TRP A 149 -23.57 2.08 7.87
C TRP A 149 -23.29 3.51 8.32
N ALA A 150 -23.39 3.80 9.62
CA ALA A 150 -23.03 5.11 10.16
C ALA A 150 -21.54 5.42 9.95
N VAL A 151 -20.64 4.48 10.23
CA VAL A 151 -19.19 4.66 10.00
C VAL A 151 -18.89 4.86 8.52
N LEU A 152 -19.51 4.06 7.64
CA LEU A 152 -19.35 4.21 6.19
C LEU A 152 -19.89 5.55 5.67
N ALA A 153 -21.04 5.99 6.18
CA ALA A 153 -21.62 7.29 5.82
C ALA A 153 -20.71 8.43 6.28
N VAL A 154 -20.25 8.41 7.53
CA VAL A 154 -19.32 9.42 8.06
C VAL A 154 -18.02 9.43 7.26
N PHE A 155 -17.43 8.27 6.98
CA PHE A 155 -16.22 8.18 6.16
C PHE A 155 -16.45 8.75 4.76
N SER A 156 -17.51 8.33 4.06
CA SER A 156 -17.82 8.77 2.70
C SER A 156 -18.09 10.28 2.63
N ILE A 157 -18.86 10.82 3.57
CA ILE A 157 -19.11 12.26 3.69
C ILE A 157 -17.80 13.00 3.90
N ASN A 158 -16.92 12.54 4.80
CA ASN A 158 -15.63 13.18 5.02
C ASN A 158 -14.73 13.11 3.79
N VAL A 159 -14.71 12.00 3.03
CA VAL A 159 -13.92 11.93 1.78
C VAL A 159 -14.43 12.99 0.81
N MET A 160 -15.75 13.14 0.66
CA MET A 160 -16.31 14.15 -0.24
C MET A 160 -16.00 15.57 0.23
N LEU A 161 -16.12 15.84 1.54
CA LEU A 161 -15.78 17.14 2.13
C LEU A 161 -14.28 17.49 1.96
N TRP A 162 -13.38 16.52 2.13
CA TRP A 162 -11.96 16.75 1.95
C TRP A 162 -11.59 16.95 0.48
N LEU A 163 -12.18 16.19 -0.44
CA LEU A 163 -11.99 16.41 -1.87
C LEU A 163 -12.48 17.79 -2.28
N THR A 164 -13.69 18.21 -1.88
CA THR A 164 -14.19 19.55 -2.19
C THR A 164 -13.33 20.65 -1.58
N PHE A 165 -12.84 20.46 -0.36
CA PHE A 165 -11.90 21.37 0.28
C PHE A 165 -10.58 21.49 -0.50
N LEU A 166 -9.97 20.37 -0.90
CA LEU A 166 -8.72 20.37 -1.69
C LEU A 166 -8.91 21.02 -3.05
N HIS A 167 -10.02 20.73 -3.75
CA HIS A 167 -10.36 21.41 -5.00
C HIS A 167 -10.55 22.91 -4.81
N LEU A 168 -11.25 23.35 -3.75
CA LEU A 168 -11.44 24.76 -3.45
C LEU A 168 -10.10 25.44 -3.13
N LEU A 169 -9.26 24.80 -2.33
CA LEU A 169 -7.93 25.31 -1.99
C LEU A 169 -7.06 25.46 -3.24
N SER A 170 -7.06 24.47 -4.12
CA SER A 170 -6.34 24.51 -5.40
C SER A 170 -6.85 25.65 -6.29
N ASN A 171 -8.17 25.80 -6.43
CA ASN A 171 -8.76 26.91 -7.18
C ASN A 171 -8.39 28.28 -6.61
N VAL A 172 -8.35 28.42 -5.28
CA VAL A 172 -7.95 29.66 -4.60
C VAL A 172 -6.45 29.93 -4.71
N ALA A 173 -5.62 28.89 -4.75
CA ALA A 173 -4.18 29.01 -4.91
C ALA A 173 -3.79 29.35 -6.36
N LEU A 174 -4.50 28.77 -7.34
CA LEU A 174 -4.22 28.93 -8.76
C LEU A 174 -4.78 30.21 -9.38
N ARG A 175 -5.62 30.99 -8.65
CA ARG A 175 -6.21 32.32 -9.02
C ARG A 175 -5.70 32.89 -10.36
N GLY A 176 -6.22 32.38 -11.49
CA GLY A 176 -5.87 32.87 -12.84
C GLY A 176 -5.29 31.84 -13.82
N PHE A 177 -4.86 30.64 -13.38
CA PHE A 177 -4.32 29.59 -14.25
C PHE A 177 -5.37 28.49 -14.50
N GLU A 178 -6.18 28.71 -15.54
CA GLU A 178 -7.12 27.76 -16.17
C GLU A 178 -8.35 27.27 -15.36
N ALA A 179 -9.37 26.83 -16.10
CA ALA A 179 -10.61 26.30 -15.54
C ALA A 179 -10.38 24.97 -14.80
N PRO A 180 -11.20 24.61 -13.79
CA PRO A 180 -11.10 23.33 -13.08
C PRO A 180 -11.07 22.09 -13.99
N GLN A 181 -11.63 22.21 -15.20
CA GLN A 181 -11.62 21.16 -16.22
C GLN A 181 -10.22 20.85 -16.75
N ALA A 182 -9.34 21.85 -16.86
CA ALA A 182 -7.96 21.67 -17.30
C ALA A 182 -7.19 20.80 -16.30
N TRP A 183 -7.32 21.08 -15.00
CA TRP A 183 -6.72 20.26 -13.95
C TRP A 183 -7.17 18.79 -14.02
N ILE A 184 -8.46 18.54 -14.23
CA ILE A 184 -8.98 17.16 -14.36
C ILE A 184 -8.38 16.47 -15.59
N SER A 185 -8.24 17.21 -16.69
CA SER A 185 -7.61 16.71 -17.92
C SER A 185 -6.15 16.32 -17.67
N GLU A 186 -5.36 17.22 -17.09
CA GLU A 186 -3.91 17.03 -16.90
C GLU A 186 -3.57 16.04 -15.79
N VAL A 187 -4.42 15.86 -14.78
CA VAL A 187 -4.12 14.95 -13.64
C VAL A 187 -4.73 13.57 -13.83
N TYR A 188 -6.02 13.49 -14.21
CA TYR A 188 -6.73 12.22 -14.27
C TYR A 188 -6.83 11.68 -15.69
N ILE A 189 -7.24 12.50 -16.67
CA ILE A 189 -7.37 12.03 -18.06
C ILE A 189 -6.00 11.67 -18.61
N PHE A 190 -4.98 12.49 -18.38
CA PHE A 190 -3.58 12.20 -18.74
C PHE A 190 -3.12 10.83 -18.23
N LEU A 191 -3.47 10.50 -16.99
CA LEU A 191 -3.06 9.23 -16.38
C LEU A 191 -3.82 8.02 -16.96
N LEU A 192 -5.08 8.21 -17.38
CA LEU A 192 -5.90 7.17 -18.01
C LEU A 192 -5.58 6.97 -19.49
N THR A 193 -5.18 8.03 -20.20
CA THR A 193 -4.80 7.97 -21.61
C THR A 193 -3.32 7.70 -21.82
N VAL A 194 -2.49 7.86 -20.78
CA VAL A 194 -1.03 7.60 -20.78
C VAL A 194 -0.36 8.17 -22.04
N PRO A 195 -0.57 9.44 -22.43
CA PRO A 195 -0.17 9.92 -23.74
C PRO A 195 1.36 10.02 -23.88
N ASP A 196 2.06 10.21 -22.75
CA ASP A 196 3.51 10.29 -22.70
C ASP A 196 4.13 8.91 -22.49
N LEU A 197 5.06 8.56 -23.38
CA LEU A 197 5.79 7.29 -23.36
C LEU A 197 7.28 7.52 -23.16
N ILE A 198 7.67 8.66 -22.56
CA ILE A 198 9.04 8.90 -22.12
C ILE A 198 9.50 7.75 -21.20
N PRO A 199 10.76 7.29 -21.35
CA PRO A 199 11.26 6.17 -20.58
C PRO A 199 11.17 6.40 -19.08
N ASN A 200 10.53 5.45 -18.40
CA ASN A 200 10.38 5.44 -16.95
C ASN A 200 10.63 4.03 -16.39
N ILE A 201 10.45 3.82 -15.09
CA ILE A 201 10.68 2.50 -14.46
C ILE A 201 9.47 1.56 -14.56
N GLY A 202 8.36 2.03 -15.11
CA GLY A 202 7.09 1.32 -15.22
C GLY A 202 6.97 0.45 -16.46
N LEU A 203 5.83 -0.25 -16.55
CA LEU A 203 5.54 -1.21 -17.61
C LEU A 203 5.05 -0.57 -18.92
N TYR A 204 4.52 0.65 -18.86
CA TYR A 204 3.71 1.19 -19.94
C TYR A 204 4.56 1.74 -21.09
N TRP A 205 5.56 2.55 -20.79
CA TRP A 205 6.24 3.37 -21.81
C TRP A 205 6.72 2.57 -23.04
N TYR A 206 7.46 1.48 -22.84
CA TYR A 206 8.03 0.71 -23.94
C TYR A 206 7.00 -0.22 -24.60
N LEU A 207 6.15 -0.89 -23.80
CA LEU A 207 5.10 -1.76 -24.34
C LEU A 207 4.15 -1.00 -25.28
N PHE A 208 3.79 0.22 -24.91
CA PHE A 208 2.88 1.06 -25.70
C PHE A 208 3.56 1.74 -26.89
N ILE A 209 4.90 1.85 -26.91
CA ILE A 209 5.64 2.26 -28.12
C ILE A 209 5.63 1.15 -29.17
N GLU A 210 5.73 -0.11 -28.75
CA GLU A 210 5.74 -1.25 -29.68
C GLU A 210 4.35 -1.61 -30.22
N LEU A 211 3.29 -1.14 -29.55
CA LEU A 211 1.91 -1.45 -29.88
C LEU A 211 1.40 -0.57 -31.02
N PHE A 212 0.66 -1.15 -31.97
CA PHE A 212 -0.08 -0.36 -32.96
C PHE A 212 -1.17 0.49 -32.29
N ASP A 213 -1.31 1.74 -32.74
CA ASP A 213 -2.28 2.71 -32.21
C ASP A 213 -3.70 2.17 -32.14
N PHE A 214 -4.09 1.35 -33.12
CA PHE A 214 -5.40 0.71 -33.17
C PHE A 214 -5.71 -0.12 -31.92
N PHE A 215 -4.72 -0.83 -31.36
CA PHE A 215 -4.90 -1.70 -30.19
C PHE A 215 -4.72 -0.95 -28.86
N ARG A 216 -4.23 0.28 -28.88
CA ARG A 216 -3.91 1.06 -27.69
C ARG A 216 -5.05 1.14 -26.66
N PRO A 217 -6.31 1.43 -27.04
CA PRO A 217 -7.41 1.50 -26.06
C PRO A 217 -7.67 0.17 -25.36
N LEU A 218 -7.53 -0.96 -26.07
CA LEU A 218 -7.73 -2.30 -25.52
C LEU A 218 -6.68 -2.61 -24.45
N PHE A 219 -5.40 -2.35 -24.74
CA PHE A 219 -4.31 -2.61 -23.80
C PHE A 219 -4.36 -1.64 -22.60
N LEU A 220 -4.71 -0.38 -22.79
CA LEU A 220 -4.94 0.55 -21.68
C LEU A 220 -6.03 0.03 -20.74
N ALA A 221 -7.18 -0.37 -21.28
CA ALA A 221 -8.27 -0.94 -20.49
C ALA A 221 -7.82 -2.22 -19.76
N ALA A 222 -7.08 -3.10 -20.43
CA ALA A 222 -6.59 -4.34 -19.83
C ALA A 222 -5.61 -4.10 -18.67
N PHE A 223 -4.65 -3.17 -18.83
CA PHE A 223 -3.64 -2.90 -17.80
C PHE A 223 -4.22 -2.07 -16.63
N LEU A 224 -4.97 -1.01 -16.92
CA LEU A 224 -5.56 -0.15 -15.89
C LEU A 224 -6.60 -0.87 -15.02
N SER A 225 -7.27 -1.90 -15.57
CA SER A 225 -8.25 -2.69 -14.82
C SER A 225 -7.63 -3.75 -13.91
N GLN A 226 -6.36 -4.15 -14.08
CA GLN A 226 -5.71 -5.18 -13.26
C GLN A 226 -5.79 -4.92 -11.75
N PRO A 227 -5.40 -3.74 -11.22
CA PRO A 227 -5.48 -3.49 -9.78
C PRO A 227 -6.93 -3.48 -9.27
N LEU A 228 -7.90 -3.07 -10.10
CA LEU A 228 -9.33 -3.08 -9.76
C LEU A 228 -9.89 -4.51 -9.69
N ILE A 229 -9.57 -5.34 -10.68
CA ILE A 229 -9.99 -6.75 -10.73
C ILE A 229 -9.38 -7.53 -9.57
N ALA A 230 -8.12 -7.27 -9.23
CA ALA A 230 -7.43 -7.91 -8.11
C ALA A 230 -8.01 -7.50 -6.73
N LEU A 231 -8.54 -6.28 -6.60
CA LEU A 231 -9.08 -5.76 -5.34
C LEU A 231 -10.24 -6.61 -4.81
N ALA A 232 -11.20 -6.99 -5.66
CA ALA A 232 -12.39 -7.73 -5.26
C ALA A 232 -12.09 -9.08 -4.57
N PRO A 233 -11.34 -10.02 -5.17
CA PRO A 233 -11.01 -11.29 -4.52
C PRO A 233 -10.15 -11.10 -3.27
N LEU A 234 -9.27 -10.09 -3.24
CA LEU A 234 -8.46 -9.77 -2.06
C LEU A 234 -9.34 -9.34 -0.88
N CYS A 235 -10.25 -8.39 -1.10
CA CYS A 235 -11.16 -7.91 -0.06
C CYS A 235 -12.14 -8.99 0.40
N ILE A 236 -12.57 -9.91 -0.46
CA ILE A 236 -13.44 -11.03 -0.09
C ILE A 236 -12.66 -12.07 0.75
N ARG A 237 -11.47 -12.47 0.28
CA ARG A 237 -10.70 -13.57 0.89
C ARG A 237 -10.03 -13.17 2.20
N LEU A 238 -9.50 -11.95 2.26
CA LEU A 238 -8.71 -11.41 3.38
C LEU A 238 -9.45 -10.29 4.13
N TYR A 239 -10.78 -10.30 4.08
CA TYR A 239 -11.66 -9.35 4.77
C TYR A 239 -11.40 -9.25 6.29
N HIS A 240 -10.76 -10.27 6.88
CA HIS A 240 -10.37 -10.33 8.28
C HIS A 240 -9.05 -9.63 8.59
N ARG A 241 -8.26 -9.23 7.60
CA ARG A 241 -7.00 -8.48 7.78
C ARG A 241 -6.98 -7.24 6.87
N PRO A 242 -7.89 -6.27 7.05
CA PRO A 242 -8.04 -5.15 6.12
C PRO A 242 -6.79 -4.27 6.02
N LEU A 243 -5.98 -4.14 7.06
CA LEU A 243 -4.71 -3.40 6.98
C LEU A 243 -3.70 -4.09 6.06
N PHE A 244 -3.59 -5.41 6.14
CA PHE A 244 -2.75 -6.19 5.23
C PHE A 244 -3.24 -6.06 3.78
N VAL A 245 -4.57 -6.12 3.56
CA VAL A 245 -5.16 -5.86 2.23
C VAL A 245 -4.81 -4.45 1.74
N ALA A 246 -4.82 -3.44 2.60
CA ALA A 246 -4.43 -2.08 2.25
C ALA A 246 -2.97 -2.02 1.74
N VAL A 247 -2.03 -2.70 2.42
CA VAL A 247 -0.63 -2.78 1.99
C VAL A 247 -0.47 -3.52 0.67
N VAL A 248 -1.20 -4.63 0.48
CA VAL A 248 -1.23 -5.37 -0.80
C VAL A 248 -1.77 -4.48 -1.94
N VAL A 249 -2.77 -3.64 -1.67
CA VAL A 249 -3.29 -2.67 -2.64
C VAL A 249 -2.23 -1.62 -3.00
N VAL A 250 -1.47 -1.11 -2.02
CA VAL A 250 -0.34 -0.20 -2.29
C VAL A 250 0.71 -0.88 -3.19
N MET A 251 1.03 -2.16 -2.95
CA MET A 251 1.92 -2.93 -3.81
C MET A 251 1.37 -3.10 -5.24
N LEU A 252 0.08 -3.43 -5.38
CA LEU A 252 -0.58 -3.55 -6.68
C LEU A 252 -0.57 -2.23 -7.45
N VAL A 253 -0.85 -1.12 -6.76
CA VAL A 253 -0.78 0.23 -7.35
C VAL A 253 0.64 0.52 -7.84
N ALA A 254 1.67 0.23 -7.04
CA ALA A 254 3.06 0.46 -7.44
C ALA A 254 3.49 -0.32 -8.70
N ILE A 255 2.95 -1.53 -8.91
CA ILE A 255 3.24 -2.37 -10.08
C ILE A 255 2.52 -1.87 -11.34
N PHE A 256 1.23 -1.50 -11.21
CA PHE A 256 0.35 -1.20 -12.35
C PHE A 256 0.15 0.30 -12.62
N LYS A 257 0.71 1.19 -11.80
CA LYS A 257 0.68 2.64 -12.06
C LYS A 257 1.45 2.94 -13.37
N PRO A 258 0.88 3.72 -14.31
CA PRO A 258 1.52 4.04 -15.59
C PRO A 258 2.85 4.78 -15.47
N TYR A 259 2.95 5.67 -14.49
CA TYR A 259 4.14 6.46 -14.19
C TYR A 259 4.56 6.21 -12.73
N PRO A 260 5.14 5.04 -12.42
CA PRO A 260 5.56 4.71 -11.06
C PRO A 260 6.86 5.42 -10.71
N SER A 261 7.02 5.70 -9.42
CA SER A 261 8.23 6.28 -8.84
C SER A 261 8.95 5.26 -7.97
N VAL A 262 10.27 5.41 -7.81
CA VAL A 262 11.04 4.57 -6.87
C VAL A 262 10.53 4.71 -5.43
N ALA A 263 9.91 5.84 -5.09
CA ALA A 263 9.26 6.05 -3.80
C ALA A 263 8.07 5.11 -3.55
N ASP A 264 7.33 4.72 -4.61
CA ASP A 264 6.21 3.78 -4.49
C ASP A 264 6.71 2.41 -3.99
N ILE A 265 7.90 2.00 -4.47
CA ILE A 265 8.61 0.80 -4.01
C ILE A 265 9.06 0.96 -2.56
N ALA A 266 9.64 2.12 -2.22
CA ALA A 266 10.10 2.40 -0.88
C ALA A 266 8.98 2.30 0.16
N LEU A 267 7.81 2.83 -0.16
CA LEU A 267 6.65 2.88 0.72
C LEU A 267 6.19 1.48 1.14
N TYR A 268 5.88 0.59 0.19
CA TYR A 268 5.39 -0.74 0.57
C TYR A 268 6.48 -1.59 1.22
N LEU A 269 7.75 -1.49 0.79
CA LEU A 269 8.85 -2.22 1.42
C LEU A 269 8.99 -1.85 2.90
N SER A 270 8.71 -0.60 3.25
CA SER A 270 8.77 -0.10 4.62
C SER A 270 7.57 -0.51 5.48
N LEU A 271 6.44 -0.87 4.84
CA LEU A 271 5.24 -1.39 5.51
C LEU A 271 5.34 -2.90 5.80
N LEU A 272 6.13 -3.66 5.02
CA LEU A 272 6.24 -5.11 5.18
C LEU A 272 6.73 -5.58 6.57
N PRO A 273 7.69 -4.92 7.25
CA PRO A 273 8.15 -5.36 8.57
C PRO A 273 7.03 -5.38 9.63
N MET A 274 5.93 -4.64 9.42
CA MET A 274 4.74 -4.72 10.28
C MET A 274 4.11 -6.11 10.32
N PHE A 275 4.38 -6.95 9.32
CA PHE A 275 3.83 -8.30 9.22
C PHE A 275 4.94 -9.36 9.30
N ALA A 276 6.01 -9.09 10.05
CA ALA A 276 7.19 -9.95 10.12
C ALA A 276 6.85 -11.41 10.48
N GLN A 277 5.87 -11.64 11.36
CA GLN A 277 5.46 -12.99 11.75
C GLN A 277 4.75 -13.76 10.63
N GLN A 278 3.91 -13.07 9.86
CA GLN A 278 3.18 -13.61 8.71
C GLN A 278 4.17 -13.93 7.58
N LEU A 279 5.16 -13.04 7.39
CA LEU A 279 6.16 -13.11 6.33
C LEU A 279 7.33 -14.05 6.64
N ALA A 280 7.45 -14.58 7.86
CA ALA A 280 8.51 -15.53 8.23
C ALA A 280 8.56 -16.82 7.38
N ARG A 281 7.51 -17.09 6.58
CA ARG A 281 7.41 -18.26 5.68
C ARG A 281 7.50 -17.92 4.20
N MET A 282 7.97 -16.73 3.86
CA MET A 282 8.32 -16.38 2.49
C MET A 282 9.36 -17.34 1.94
N ARG A 283 9.16 -17.80 0.70
CA ARG A 283 10.06 -18.77 0.02
C ARG A 283 10.79 -18.14 -1.16
N LEU A 284 10.17 -17.16 -1.80
CA LEU A 284 10.68 -16.47 -2.98
C LEU A 284 11.33 -15.14 -2.63
N GLY A 285 11.48 -14.82 -1.33
CA GLY A 285 12.14 -13.61 -0.86
C GLY A 285 13.54 -13.40 -1.46
N VAL A 286 14.37 -14.45 -1.57
CA VAL A 286 15.70 -14.36 -2.19
C VAL A 286 15.60 -13.98 -3.67
N LEU A 287 14.65 -14.57 -4.40
CA LEU A 287 14.42 -14.26 -5.82
C LEU A 287 13.98 -12.81 -5.99
N ALA A 288 13.03 -12.35 -5.16
CA ALA A 288 12.55 -10.97 -5.19
C ALA A 288 13.69 -9.97 -4.89
N VAL A 289 14.44 -10.18 -3.80
CA VAL A 289 15.58 -9.32 -3.41
C VAL A 289 16.64 -9.29 -4.51
N THR A 290 16.97 -10.44 -5.10
CA THR A 290 17.94 -10.50 -6.21
C THR A 290 17.47 -9.67 -7.40
N GLY A 291 16.19 -9.75 -7.75
CA GLY A 291 15.60 -8.93 -8.81
C GLY A 291 15.67 -7.42 -8.51
N PHE A 292 15.33 -7.00 -7.29
CA PHE A 292 15.46 -5.58 -6.89
C PHE A 292 16.91 -5.08 -6.95
N VAL A 293 17.86 -5.86 -6.43
CA VAL A 293 19.29 -5.50 -6.46
C VAL A 293 19.79 -5.43 -7.90
N ALA A 294 19.49 -6.45 -8.71
CA ALA A 294 19.88 -6.48 -10.12
C ALA A 294 19.32 -5.26 -10.87
N SER A 295 18.04 -4.95 -10.72
CA SER A 295 17.43 -3.81 -11.39
C SER A 295 17.95 -2.45 -10.89
N SER A 296 18.29 -2.33 -9.61
CA SER A 296 18.84 -1.09 -9.05
C SER A 296 20.26 -0.80 -9.51
N VAL A 297 21.05 -1.84 -9.76
CA VAL A 297 22.42 -1.70 -10.27
C VAL A 297 22.41 -1.54 -11.79
N LEU A 298 21.72 -2.42 -12.51
CA LEU A 298 21.72 -2.43 -13.97
C LEU A 298 20.89 -1.30 -14.58
N GLY A 299 19.84 -0.83 -13.89
CA GLY A 299 18.93 0.19 -14.41
C GLY A 299 19.65 1.49 -14.77
N PRO A 300 20.35 2.14 -13.82
CA PRO A 300 21.12 3.35 -14.09
C PRO A 300 22.22 3.14 -15.13
N VAL A 301 22.88 1.97 -15.12
CA VAL A 301 23.94 1.64 -16.08
C VAL A 301 23.37 1.57 -17.50
N PHE A 302 22.30 0.81 -17.73
CA PHE A 302 21.69 0.72 -19.05
C PHE A 302 21.01 2.01 -19.48
N TRP A 303 20.43 2.77 -18.55
CA TRP A 303 19.90 4.10 -18.84
C TRP A 303 21.02 5.03 -19.33
N TYR A 304 22.16 5.06 -18.64
CA TYR A 304 23.31 5.88 -19.02
C TYR A 304 23.89 5.44 -20.38
N LEU A 305 24.06 4.13 -20.57
CA LEU A 305 24.60 3.61 -21.83
C LEU A 305 23.68 3.91 -23.02
N TRP A 306 22.37 3.87 -22.82
CA TRP A 306 21.41 4.16 -23.86
C TRP A 306 21.25 5.67 -24.11
N ILE A 307 20.89 6.44 -23.08
CA ILE A 307 20.51 7.85 -23.21
C ILE A 307 21.74 8.76 -23.39
N ILE A 308 22.80 8.54 -22.60
CA ILE A 308 23.95 9.46 -22.57
C ILE A 308 25.01 9.04 -23.59
N THR A 309 25.38 7.75 -23.61
CA THR A 309 26.46 7.30 -24.49
C THR A 309 25.98 6.88 -25.88
N GLY A 310 24.70 6.55 -26.05
CA GLY A 310 24.13 6.08 -27.32
C GLY A 310 24.63 4.72 -27.79
N VAL A 311 25.35 3.96 -26.95
CA VAL A 311 25.99 2.68 -27.32
C VAL A 311 25.04 1.50 -27.08
N ALA A 312 24.10 1.61 -26.13
CA ALA A 312 23.12 0.57 -25.84
C ALA A 312 21.74 0.88 -26.43
N ASN A 313 20.97 -0.17 -26.71
CA ASN A 313 19.58 -0.06 -27.18
C ASN A 313 18.60 0.07 -25.99
N SER A 314 17.47 0.77 -26.18
CA SER A 314 16.34 0.88 -25.24
C SER A 314 15.89 -0.46 -24.64
N ASN A 315 15.99 -1.54 -25.41
CA ASN A 315 15.56 -2.88 -25.00
C ASN A 315 16.29 -3.35 -23.74
N PHE A 316 17.57 -2.98 -23.56
CA PHE A 316 18.33 -3.37 -22.36
C PHE A 316 17.82 -2.66 -21.10
N TYR A 317 17.48 -1.38 -21.23
CA TYR A 317 16.88 -0.62 -20.14
C TYR A 317 15.48 -1.17 -19.81
N TYR A 318 14.66 -1.42 -20.83
CA TYR A 318 13.33 -2.00 -20.62
C TYR A 318 13.35 -3.42 -20.08
N ALA A 319 14.31 -4.26 -20.48
CA ALA A 319 14.51 -5.57 -19.87
C ALA A 319 14.74 -5.45 -18.36
N THR A 320 15.45 -4.40 -17.92
CA THR A 320 15.70 -4.14 -16.50
C THR A 320 14.45 -3.68 -15.75
N THR A 321 13.57 -2.90 -16.39
CA THR A 321 12.27 -2.52 -15.80
C THR A 321 11.31 -3.71 -15.73
N LEU A 322 11.37 -4.64 -16.70
CA LEU A 322 10.63 -5.91 -16.63
C LEU A 322 11.13 -6.78 -15.48
N VAL A 323 12.45 -6.90 -15.26
CA VAL A 323 13.01 -7.61 -14.10
C VAL A 323 12.52 -6.98 -12.80
N LEU A 324 12.46 -5.64 -12.73
CA LEU A 324 11.92 -4.94 -11.56
C LEU A 324 10.44 -5.29 -11.34
N ALA A 325 9.60 -5.22 -12.38
CA ALA A 325 8.19 -5.57 -12.27
C ALA A 325 7.96 -7.05 -11.87
N VAL A 326 8.77 -7.97 -12.40
CA VAL A 326 8.75 -9.39 -12.01
C VAL A 326 9.16 -9.54 -10.54
N ALA A 327 10.20 -8.85 -10.08
CA ALA A 327 10.61 -8.88 -8.67
C ALA A 327 9.48 -8.41 -7.75
N GLN A 328 8.79 -7.33 -8.12
CA GLN A 328 7.62 -6.82 -7.39
C GLN A 328 6.45 -7.82 -7.39
N ALA A 329 6.15 -8.42 -8.54
CA ALA A 329 5.08 -9.42 -8.65
C ALA A 329 5.38 -10.70 -7.84
N VAL A 330 6.63 -11.18 -7.89
CA VAL A 330 7.11 -12.31 -7.08
C VAL A 330 6.99 -12.00 -5.59
N LEU A 331 7.41 -10.80 -5.17
CA LEU A 331 7.28 -10.35 -3.79
C LEU A 331 5.81 -10.34 -3.35
N LEU A 332 4.92 -9.75 -4.16
CA LEU A 332 3.49 -9.68 -3.92
C LEU A 332 2.87 -11.08 -3.73
N ILE A 333 3.16 -12.00 -4.64
CA ILE A 333 2.66 -13.38 -4.60
C ILE A 333 3.17 -14.11 -3.36
N ASP A 334 4.44 -13.94 -3.01
CA ASP A 334 5.04 -14.61 -1.84
C ASP A 334 4.50 -14.04 -0.52
N VAL A 335 4.34 -12.71 -0.43
CA VAL A 335 3.69 -12.02 0.71
C VAL A 335 2.26 -12.54 0.92
N LEU A 336 1.45 -12.58 -0.16
CA LEU A 336 0.08 -13.11 -0.10
C LEU A 336 0.06 -14.59 0.30
N SER A 337 0.92 -15.40 -0.32
CA SER A 337 1.02 -16.84 -0.06
C SER A 337 1.46 -17.14 1.36
N ALA A 338 2.42 -16.38 1.90
CA ALA A 338 2.90 -16.51 3.27
C ALA A 338 1.80 -16.20 4.28
N THR A 339 1.05 -15.11 4.09
CA THR A 339 -0.06 -14.73 4.96
C THR A 339 -1.20 -15.75 4.93
N ILE A 340 -1.59 -16.26 3.75
CA ILE A 340 -2.62 -17.30 3.64
C ILE A 340 -2.19 -18.59 4.35
N LYS A 341 -0.91 -19.00 4.22
CA LYS A 341 -0.36 -20.17 4.92
C LYS A 341 -0.25 -19.94 6.43
N PHE A 342 0.01 -18.71 6.86
CA PHE A 342 -0.01 -18.32 8.26
C PHE A 342 -1.41 -18.50 8.85
N ASP A 343 -2.43 -17.96 8.17
CA ASP A 343 -3.84 -18.05 8.58
C ASP A 343 -4.36 -19.49 8.61
N HIS A 344 -4.01 -20.31 7.62
CA HIS A 344 -4.43 -21.71 7.62
C HIS A 344 -3.84 -22.47 8.82
N LYS A 345 -2.59 -22.19 9.19
CA LYS A 345 -1.95 -22.82 10.35
C LYS A 345 -2.56 -22.35 11.66
N SER A 346 -2.84 -21.04 11.82
CA SER A 346 -3.44 -20.53 13.06
C SER A 346 -4.80 -21.21 13.31
N THR A 347 -5.67 -21.29 12.29
CA THR A 347 -6.96 -21.99 12.39
C THR A 347 -6.78 -23.48 12.73
N SER A 348 -5.87 -24.19 12.06
CA SER A 348 -5.63 -25.62 12.35
C SER A 348 -5.15 -25.88 13.78
N SER A 349 -4.37 -24.94 14.33
CA SER A 349 -3.84 -25.04 15.70
C SER A 349 -4.92 -24.82 16.75
N GLU A 350 -5.87 -23.91 16.48
CA GLU A 350 -7.03 -23.66 17.35
C GLU A 350 -7.97 -24.87 17.38
N THR A 351 -8.28 -25.48 16.22
CA THR A 351 -9.14 -26.68 16.15
C THR A 351 -8.54 -27.86 16.92
N ARG A 352 -7.22 -28.06 16.83
CA ARG A 352 -6.51 -29.13 17.56
C ARG A 352 -6.49 -28.90 19.07
N LYS A 353 -6.42 -27.65 19.52
CA LYS A 353 -6.51 -27.31 20.95
C LYS A 353 -7.93 -27.50 21.50
N GLY A 354 -8.95 -27.14 20.72
CA GLY A 354 -10.36 -27.38 21.09
C GLY A 354 -10.69 -28.85 21.33
N HIS A 355 -10.21 -29.75 20.46
CA HIS A 355 -10.40 -31.20 20.63
C HIS A 355 -9.71 -31.77 21.87
N LYS A 356 -8.56 -31.22 22.27
CA LYS A 356 -7.84 -31.63 23.49
C LYS A 356 -8.48 -31.13 24.78
N ALA A 357 -9.28 -30.06 24.72
CA ALA A 357 -9.96 -29.51 25.89
C ALA A 357 -11.35 -30.15 26.14
N SER A 358 -11.91 -30.85 25.14
CA SER A 358 -13.16 -31.60 25.25
C SER A 358 -12.99 -33.07 25.64
N GLN A 359 -11.75 -33.56 25.69
CA GLN A 359 -11.36 -34.85 26.25
C GLN A 359 -10.82 -34.63 27.65
#